data_AF-U5D2U2-F1
#
_entry.id   AF-U5D2U2-F1
#
_cell.length_a   1.000
_cell.length_b   1.000
_cell.length_c   1.000
_cell.angle_alpha   90.00
_cell.angle_beta   90.00
_cell.angle_gamma   90.00
#
_symmetry.space_group_name_H-M   'P 1'
#
loop_
_entity.id
_entity.type
_entity.pdbx_description
1 polymer ?
#
loop_
_entity_poly.entity_id
_entity_poly.type
_entity_poly.pdbx_seq_one_letter_code
_entity_poly.pdbx_strand_id
1 'polypeptide(L)'
;MLSVLRQVDVVISLLPIPQHLEQLGLIDAIKEVGNIKRFFPSEFGVESDRANSLPPFQNIIDNKKKIRRVIKEAGISHTIVAGNGFGAYFADYLLNPRQQKDYTTIYGDDQAKGHFLLPILFTRAIAKLINV
;
A
#
# COMPACT_ATOMS: atom_id res chain seq x y z
N MET A 1 14.52 17.57 0.55
CA MET A 1 13.59 16.65 1.26
C MET A 1 13.27 17.13 2.67
N LEU A 2 14.25 17.23 3.58
CA LEU A 2 14.02 17.65 4.97
C LEU A 2 13.31 19.01 5.12
N SER A 3 13.69 20.01 4.31
CA SER A 3 13.02 21.33 4.30
C SER A 3 11.53 21.29 3.94
N VAL A 4 11.11 20.30 3.14
CA VAL A 4 9.71 20.08 2.78
C VAL A 4 8.99 19.34 3.91
N LEU A 5 9.63 18.32 4.50
CA LEU A 5 9.05 17.57 5.61
C LEU A 5 8.76 18.44 6.84
N ARG A 6 9.59 19.46 7.09
CA ARG A 6 9.35 20.47 8.15
C ARG A 6 8.11 21.34 7.94
N GLN A 7 7.53 21.37 6.74
CA GLN A 7 6.38 22.19 6.39
C GLN A 7 5.06 21.41 6.37
N VAL A 8 5.09 20.11 6.66
CA VAL A 8 3.90 19.24 6.59
C VAL A 8 3.71 18.46 7.87
N ASP A 9 2.46 18.15 8.18
CA ASP A 9 2.11 17.32 9.34
C ASP A 9 2.00 15.83 8.98
N VAL A 10 1.70 15.51 7.73
CA VAL A 10 1.38 14.16 7.29
C VAL A 10 2.16 13.82 6.02
N VAL A 11 2.70 12.60 5.98
CA VAL A 11 3.41 12.07 4.82
C VAL A 11 2.70 10.81 4.33
N ILE A 12 2.43 10.73 3.03
CA ILE A 12 1.87 9.55 2.37
C ILE A 12 2.83 9.10 1.27
N SER A 13 3.32 7.88 1.36
CA SER A 13 4.14 7.25 0.33
C SER A 13 3.27 6.46 -0.63
N LEU A 14 3.38 6.74 -1.93
CA LEU A 14 2.75 5.98 -3.01
C LEU A 14 3.80 5.29 -3.89
N LEU A 15 4.99 5.01 -3.35
CA LEU A 15 6.09 4.39 -4.11
C LEU A 15 5.68 3.00 -4.64
N PRO A 16 5.99 2.68 -5.91
CA PRO A 16 5.67 1.37 -6.46
C PRO A 16 6.58 0.27 -5.90
N ILE A 17 6.23 -0.99 -6.17
CA ILE A 17 6.92 -2.18 -5.66
C ILE A 17 8.45 -2.12 -5.85
N PRO A 18 9.00 -1.76 -7.04
CA PRO A 18 10.45 -1.70 -7.23
C PRO A 18 11.16 -0.70 -6.30
N GLN A 19 10.45 0.33 -5.84
CA GLN A 19 10.96 1.38 -4.97
C GLN A 19 10.52 1.23 -3.51
N HIS A 20 9.87 0.14 -3.11
CA HIS A 20 9.37 -0.04 -1.74
C HIS A 20 10.46 0.21 -0.68
N LEU A 21 11.69 -0.27 -0.92
CA LEU A 21 12.80 -0.14 0.03
C LEU A 21 13.40 1.27 0.07
N GLU A 22 13.12 2.15 -0.90
CA GLU A 22 13.51 3.56 -0.84
C GLU A 22 12.78 4.30 0.30
N GLN A 23 11.67 3.75 0.79
CA GLN A 23 10.95 4.27 1.96
C GLN A 23 11.80 4.25 3.24
N LEU A 24 12.86 3.44 3.32
CA LEU A 24 13.77 3.45 4.47
C LEU A 24 14.45 4.81 4.65
N GLY A 25 14.92 5.43 3.55
CA GLY A 25 15.49 6.78 3.60
C GLY A 25 14.44 7.85 3.92
N LEU A 26 13.18 7.66 3.51
CA LEU A 26 12.08 8.53 3.90
C LEU A 26 11.80 8.43 5.41
N ILE A 27 11.85 7.23 5.98
CA ILE A 27 11.68 7.00 7.42
C ILE A 27 12.78 7.71 8.22
N ASP A 28 14.04 7.59 7.79
CA ASP A 28 15.16 8.30 8.42
C ASP A 28 14.93 9.82 8.39
N ALA A 29 14.50 10.36 7.25
CA ALA A 29 14.22 11.78 7.09
C ALA A 29 13.03 12.24 7.96
N ILE A 30 11.97 11.42 8.09
CA ILE A 30 10.81 11.70 8.96
C ILE A 30 11.26 11.73 10.43
N LYS A 31 12.06 10.75 10.84
CA LYS A 31 12.61 10.69 12.20
C LYS A 31 13.47 11.91 12.51
N GLU A 32 14.28 12.36 11.56
CA GLU A 32 15.16 13.52 11.72
C GLU A 32 14.38 14.83 11.94
N VAL A 33 13.33 15.08 11.14
CA VAL A 33 12.59 16.34 11.27
C VAL A 33 11.67 16.38 12.50
N GLY A 34 11.22 15.23 12.98
CA GLY A 34 10.47 15.08 14.24
C GLY A 34 9.09 15.73 14.30
N ASN A 35 8.67 16.50 13.29
CA ASN A 35 7.39 17.23 13.27
C ASN A 35 6.23 16.46 12.61
N ILE A 36 6.47 15.28 12.03
CA ILE A 36 5.44 14.51 11.32
C ILE A 36 4.50 13.86 12.33
N LYS A 37 3.21 14.22 12.26
CA LYS A 37 2.13 13.70 13.11
C LYS A 37 1.66 12.32 12.68
N ARG A 38 1.73 12.00 11.38
CA ARG A 38 1.33 10.69 10.83
C ARG A 38 2.06 10.35 9.54
N PHE A 39 2.56 9.11 9.44
CA PHE A 39 3.09 8.53 8.21
C PHE A 39 2.22 7.39 7.68
N PHE A 40 1.93 7.41 6.37
CA PHE A 40 1.26 6.33 5.64
C PHE A 40 2.26 5.69 4.67
N PRO A 41 2.85 4.52 4.97
CA PRO A 41 3.73 3.82 4.04
C PRO A 41 2.95 3.23 2.85
N SER A 42 3.65 3.01 1.75
CA SER A 42 3.10 2.42 0.52
C SER A 42 2.83 0.93 0.72
N GLU A 43 1.64 0.61 1.20
CA GLU A 43 1.22 -0.77 1.51
C GLU A 43 -0.03 -1.25 0.80
N PHE A 44 -0.83 -0.33 0.26
CA PHE A 44 -2.24 -0.39 -0.16
C PHE A 44 -2.72 -1.63 -0.95
N GLY A 45 -2.61 -2.81 -0.35
CA GLY A 45 -2.94 -4.10 -0.94
C GLY A 45 -3.30 -5.11 0.13
N VAL A 46 -2.73 -6.32 0.04
CA VAL A 46 -2.94 -7.39 1.03
C VAL A 46 -2.39 -7.02 2.39
N GLU A 47 -2.99 -7.56 3.45
CA GLU A 47 -2.52 -7.35 4.80
C GLU A 47 -1.30 -8.23 5.11
N SER A 48 -0.12 -7.60 5.11
CA SER A 48 1.19 -8.26 5.12
C SER A 48 1.40 -9.20 6.32
N ASP A 49 0.87 -8.90 7.51
CA ASP A 49 1.10 -9.72 8.71
C ASP A 49 0.23 -10.98 8.75
N ARG A 50 -0.80 -11.06 7.89
CA ARG A 50 -1.72 -12.20 7.80
C ARG A 50 -1.59 -12.98 6.49
N ALA A 51 -0.81 -12.46 5.54
CA ALA A 51 -0.66 -13.04 4.21
C ALA A 51 0.58 -13.93 4.12
N ASN A 52 0.41 -15.07 3.43
CA ASN A 52 1.48 -15.91 2.92
C ASN A 52 1.26 -16.11 1.41
N SER A 53 2.34 -16.18 0.63
CA SER A 53 2.23 -16.32 -0.82
C SER A 53 3.38 -17.13 -1.42
N LEU A 54 3.32 -17.35 -2.73
CA LEU A 54 4.42 -17.94 -3.49
C LEU A 54 5.66 -17.03 -3.44
N PRO A 55 6.87 -17.60 -3.61
CA PRO A 55 8.13 -16.88 -3.35
C PRO A 55 8.25 -15.49 -3.98
N PRO A 56 7.81 -15.24 -5.24
CA PRO A 56 7.93 -13.91 -5.84
C PRO A 56 7.14 -12.83 -5.10
N PHE A 57 5.91 -13.15 -4.67
CA PHE A 57 5.06 -12.20 -3.95
C PHE A 57 5.39 -12.16 -2.46
N GLN A 58 5.88 -13.28 -1.89
CA GLN A 58 6.37 -13.32 -0.52
C GLN A 58 7.51 -12.32 -0.29
N ASN A 59 8.44 -12.18 -1.24
CA ASN A 59 9.50 -11.17 -1.17
C ASN A 59 8.95 -9.73 -1.04
N ILE A 60 7.83 -9.43 -1.70
CA ILE A 60 7.17 -8.11 -1.61
C ILE A 60 6.54 -7.92 -0.23
N ILE A 61 5.89 -8.97 0.30
CA ILE A 61 5.33 -8.97 1.65
C ILE A 61 6.43 -8.76 2.70
N ASP A 62 7.57 -9.43 2.55
CA ASP A 62 8.68 -9.34 3.50
C ASP A 62 9.33 -7.95 3.49
N ASN A 63 9.42 -7.30 2.32
CA ASN A 63 9.84 -5.90 2.23
C ASN A 63 8.88 -4.97 2.99
N LYS A 64 7.55 -5.18 2.89
CA LYS A 64 6.56 -4.40 3.66
C LYS A 64 6.72 -4.64 5.16
N LYS A 65 6.88 -5.89 5.60
CA LYS A 65 7.15 -6.23 7.02
C LYS A 65 8.41 -5.55 7.55
N LYS A 66 9.49 -5.53 6.74
CA LYS A 66 10.73 -4.81 7.08
C LYS A 66 10.46 -3.32 7.30
N ILE A 67 9.71 -2.68 6.40
CA ILE A 67 9.34 -1.26 6.50
C ILE A 67 8.53 -1.00 7.77
N ARG A 68 7.50 -1.82 8.07
CA ARG A 68 6.70 -1.72 9.31
C ARG A 68 7.57 -1.78 10.57
N ARG A 69 8.52 -2.72 10.60
CA ARG A 69 9.44 -2.88 11.73
C ARG A 69 10.29 -1.62 11.93
N VAL A 70 10.88 -1.09 10.86
CA VAL A 70 11.73 0.11 10.93
C VAL A 70 10.93 1.34 11.36
N ILE A 71 9.68 1.50 10.89
CA ILE A 71 8.78 2.58 11.34
C ILE A 71 8.53 2.49 12.86
N LYS A 72 8.24 1.27 13.36
CA LYS A 72 8.01 1.02 14.79
C LYS A 72 9.25 1.31 15.64
N GLU A 73 10.41 0.81 15.21
CA GLU A 73 11.71 1.04 15.88
C GLU A 73 12.10 2.52 15.89
N ALA A 74 11.70 3.28 14.86
CA ALA A 74 11.90 4.73 14.79
C ALA A 74 10.97 5.54 15.70
N GLY A 75 9.94 4.91 16.31
CA GLY A 75 8.96 5.59 17.14
C GLY A 75 8.01 6.52 16.36
N ILE A 76 7.87 6.32 15.05
CA ILE A 76 7.05 7.18 14.18
C ILE A 76 5.58 6.81 14.30
N SER A 77 4.73 7.81 14.53
CA SER A 77 3.27 7.69 14.43
C SER A 77 2.87 7.34 12.99
N HIS A 78 2.18 6.21 12.79
CA HIS A 78 1.89 5.69 11.45
C HIS A 78 0.51 5.04 11.34
N THR A 79 0.03 4.92 10.11
CA THR A 79 -1.19 4.18 9.78
C THR A 79 -0.96 3.27 8.60
N ILE A 80 -1.11 1.96 8.82
CA ILE A 80 -1.06 0.94 7.78
C ILE A 80 -2.45 0.78 7.19
N VAL A 81 -2.57 0.85 5.86
CA VAL A 81 -3.85 0.70 5.16
C VAL A 81 -3.80 -0.49 4.23
N ALA A 82 -4.58 -1.53 4.56
CA ALA A 82 -4.83 -2.65 3.67
C ALA A 82 -5.92 -2.26 2.65
N GLY A 83 -5.51 -1.97 1.43
CA GLY A 83 -6.40 -1.52 0.34
C GLY A 83 -7.12 -2.66 -0.40
N ASN A 84 -6.76 -3.91 -0.13
CA ASN A 84 -7.19 -5.09 -0.88
C ASN A 84 -6.94 -4.94 -2.38
N GLY A 85 -7.85 -5.37 -3.26
CA GLY A 85 -7.71 -5.21 -4.71
C GLY A 85 -8.28 -3.89 -5.20
N PHE A 86 -7.56 -3.15 -6.05
CA PHE A 86 -8.12 -1.99 -6.75
C PHE A 86 -9.08 -2.43 -7.85
N GLY A 87 -10.37 -2.17 -7.67
CA GLY A 87 -11.44 -2.75 -8.50
C GLY A 87 -11.34 -2.39 -9.97
N ALA A 88 -10.97 -1.16 -10.32
CA ALA A 88 -10.78 -0.78 -11.73
C ALA A 88 -9.62 -1.55 -12.38
N TYR A 89 -8.52 -1.76 -11.65
CA TYR A 89 -7.37 -2.53 -12.13
C TYR A 89 -7.73 -4.01 -12.30
N PHE A 90 -8.37 -4.62 -11.29
CA PHE A 90 -8.74 -6.03 -11.36
C PHE A 90 -9.89 -6.31 -12.34
N ALA A 91 -10.80 -5.37 -12.55
CA ALA A 91 -11.81 -5.49 -13.60
C ALA A 91 -11.18 -5.52 -14.99
N ASP A 92 -10.23 -4.63 -15.28
CA ASP A 92 -9.50 -4.63 -16.54
C ASP A 92 -8.63 -5.90 -16.71
N TYR A 93 -7.96 -6.34 -15.64
CA TYR A 93 -7.11 -7.53 -15.67
C TYR A 93 -7.90 -8.85 -15.83
N LEU A 94 -8.98 -9.03 -15.06
CA LEU A 94 -9.74 -10.27 -15.03
C LEU A 94 -10.75 -10.38 -16.17
N LEU A 95 -11.42 -9.27 -16.52
CA LEU A 95 -12.49 -9.29 -17.54
C LEU A 95 -12.01 -8.83 -18.91
N ASN A 96 -10.93 -8.05 -18.96
CA ASN A 96 -10.34 -7.51 -20.19
C ASN A 96 -11.40 -6.98 -21.19
N PRO A 97 -12.26 -6.04 -20.77
CA PRO A 97 -13.47 -5.66 -21.50
C PRO A 97 -13.18 -5.07 -22.89
N ARG A 98 -11.95 -4.60 -23.11
CA ARG A 98 -11.50 -4.00 -24.37
C ARG A 98 -11.22 -5.02 -25.47
N GLN A 99 -10.95 -6.28 -25.11
CA GLN A 99 -10.66 -7.33 -26.09
C GLN A 99 -11.92 -8.03 -26.63
N GLN A 100 -13.09 -7.81 -26.03
CA GLN A 100 -14.38 -8.39 -26.45
C GLN A 100 -14.29 -9.90 -26.74
N LYS A 101 -13.69 -10.65 -25.79
CA LYS A 101 -13.56 -12.10 -25.91
C LYS A 101 -14.84 -12.80 -25.47
N ASP A 102 -15.16 -13.90 -26.12
CA ASP A 102 -16.27 -14.79 -25.74
C ASP A 102 -15.91 -15.75 -24.58
N TYR A 103 -14.72 -15.59 -24.00
CA TYR A 103 -14.24 -16.38 -22.86
C TYR A 103 -13.53 -15.49 -21.85
N THR A 104 -13.48 -15.97 -20.61
CA THR A 104 -12.68 -15.39 -19.52
C THR A 104 -11.76 -16.44 -18.91
N THR A 105 -10.67 -16.00 -18.30
CA THR A 105 -9.75 -16.88 -17.57
C THR A 105 -10.15 -16.93 -16.11
N ILE A 106 -10.43 -18.13 -15.60
CA ILE A 106 -10.62 -18.38 -14.17
C ILE A 106 -9.30 -18.89 -13.59
N TYR A 107 -8.82 -18.22 -12.54
CA TYR A 107 -7.62 -18.64 -11.82
C TYR A 107 -8.03 -19.48 -10.61
N GLY A 108 -7.68 -20.77 -10.62
CA GLY A 108 -8.03 -21.71 -9.56
C GLY A 108 -9.39 -22.38 -9.79
N ASP A 109 -10.14 -22.61 -8.71
CA ASP A 109 -11.38 -23.39 -8.68
C ASP A 109 -12.64 -22.52 -8.50
N ASP A 110 -12.53 -21.20 -8.66
CA ASP A 110 -13.59 -20.18 -8.50
C ASP A 110 -14.20 -19.97 -7.11
N GLN A 111 -13.74 -20.70 -6.08
CA GLN A 111 -14.32 -20.62 -4.74
C GLN A 111 -13.74 -19.47 -3.89
N ALA A 112 -12.61 -18.90 -4.30
CA ALA A 112 -11.93 -17.84 -3.55
C ALA A 112 -12.69 -16.50 -3.62
N LYS A 113 -12.94 -15.89 -2.45
CA LYS A 113 -13.59 -14.58 -2.34
C LYS A 113 -12.55 -13.46 -2.35
N GLY A 114 -12.77 -12.45 -3.20
CA GLY A 114 -11.96 -11.24 -3.28
C GLY A 114 -12.72 -10.00 -2.83
N HIS A 115 -12.01 -9.06 -2.20
CA HIS A 115 -12.53 -7.72 -1.89
C HIS A 115 -11.91 -6.69 -2.81
N PHE A 116 -12.75 -5.98 -3.56
CA PHE A 116 -12.30 -4.97 -4.52
C PHE A 116 -12.84 -3.59 -4.12
N LEU A 117 -11.93 -2.62 -4.00
CA LEU A 117 -12.26 -1.24 -3.66
C LEU A 117 -12.10 -0.35 -4.89
N LEU A 118 -13.09 0.51 -5.14
CA LEU A 118 -12.97 1.54 -6.17
C LEU A 118 -11.90 2.56 -5.76
N PRO A 119 -10.96 2.94 -6.66
CA PRO A 119 -9.89 3.88 -6.33
C PRO A 119 -10.39 5.20 -5.72
N ILE A 120 -11.53 5.73 -6.18
CA ILE A 120 -12.12 6.96 -5.63
C ILE A 120 -12.52 6.83 -4.16
N LEU A 121 -12.99 5.65 -3.75
CA LEU A 121 -13.36 5.37 -2.37
C LEU A 121 -12.11 5.22 -1.50
N PHE A 122 -11.05 4.63 -2.05
CA PHE A 122 -9.75 4.53 -1.40
C PHE A 122 -9.18 5.92 -1.07
N THR A 123 -9.14 6.85 -2.04
CA THR A 123 -8.66 8.22 -1.80
C THR A 123 -9.50 8.96 -0.75
N ARG A 124 -10.83 8.81 -0.78
CA ARG A 124 -11.73 9.40 0.23
C ARG A 124 -11.50 8.82 1.63
N ALA A 125 -11.22 7.52 1.73
CA ALA A 125 -10.92 6.87 3.01
C ALA A 125 -9.59 7.39 3.58
N ILE A 126 -8.54 7.48 2.77
CA ILE A 126 -7.26 8.07 3.20
C ILE A 126 -7.46 9.51 3.67
N ALA A 127 -8.17 10.36 2.89
CA ALA A 127 -8.43 11.74 3.28
C ALA A 127 -9.17 11.85 4.63
N LYS A 128 -10.09 10.92 4.93
CA LYS A 128 -10.73 10.86 6.26
C LYS A 128 -9.74 10.48 7.35
N LEU A 129 -8.86 9.51 7.12
CA LEU A 129 -7.85 9.06 8.10
C LEU A 129 -6.78 10.13 8.41
N ILE A 130 -6.57 11.09 7.50
CA ILE A 130 -5.69 12.25 7.75
C ILE A 130 -6.32 13.21 8.78
N ASN A 131 -7.64 13.34 8.78
CA ASN A 131 -8.39 14.31 9.59
C ASN A 131 -8.87 13.75 10.95
N VAL A 132 -8.42 12.55 11.33
CA VAL A 132 -8.72 11.88 12.62
C VAL A 132 -7.43 11.73 13.42
#